data_AF-A0A2K2DNN8-F1
#
_entry.id   AF-A0A2K2DNN8-F1
#
_cell.length_a   1.000
_cell.length_b   1.000
_cell.length_c   1.000
_cell.angle_alpha   90.00
_cell.angle_beta   90.00
_cell.angle_gamma   90.00
#
_symmetry.space_group_name_H-M   'P 1'
#
loop_
_entity.id
_entity.type
_entity.pdbx_description
1 polymer ?
#
loop_
_entity_poly.entity_id
_entity_poly.type
_entity_poly.pdbx_seq_one_letter_code
_entity_poly.pdbx_strand_id
1 'polypeptide(L)'
;MQTCDDLQPVWEALQPVHPNAAYCASLADLATQSPSDKGHASVLIAVLWNIWKRRNAKVFKNIVEDPYLLIERCSSDIYLWSSRCNSIPKKTLLTDWAIMLAHLTNTL
;
A
#
# COMPACT_ATOMS: atom_id res chain seq x y z
N MET A 1 -3.33 -19.17 6.30
CA MET A 1 -3.53 -17.71 6.15
C MET A 1 -4.34 -17.57 4.87
N GLN A 2 -5.64 -17.23 4.94
CA GLN A 2 -6.51 -17.16 3.76
C GLN A 2 -5.88 -16.22 2.73
N THR A 3 -5.59 -16.72 1.53
CA THR A 3 -5.27 -15.90 0.37
C THR A 3 -6.44 -14.95 0.17
N CYS A 4 -6.19 -13.66 0.39
CA CYS A 4 -7.20 -12.64 0.27
C CYS A 4 -7.19 -12.22 -1.19
N ASP A 5 -7.85 -13.00 -2.05
CA ASP A 5 -7.87 -12.80 -3.50
C ASP A 5 -8.34 -11.37 -3.85
N ASP A 6 -9.23 -10.80 -3.03
CA ASP A 6 -9.71 -9.41 -3.10
C ASP A 6 -8.60 -8.33 -2.97
N LEU A 7 -7.41 -8.68 -2.51
CA LEU A 7 -6.27 -7.77 -2.37
C LEU A 7 -5.21 -7.97 -3.46
N GLN A 8 -5.38 -8.96 -4.34
CA GLN A 8 -4.42 -9.24 -5.41
C GLN A 8 -4.11 -8.01 -6.27
N PRO A 9 -5.07 -7.17 -6.69
CA PRO A 9 -4.77 -5.96 -7.45
C PRO A 9 -3.87 -4.96 -6.70
N VAL A 10 -4.05 -4.86 -5.38
CA VAL A 10 -3.23 -4.01 -4.51
C VAL A 10 -1.79 -4.52 -4.45
N TRP A 11 -1.62 -5.84 -4.44
CA TRP A 11 -0.30 -6.46 -4.42
C TRP A 11 0.43 -6.40 -5.77
N GLU A 12 -0.30 -6.57 -6.86
CA GLU A 12 0.24 -6.42 -8.23
C GLU A 12 0.75 -4.99 -8.47
N ALA A 13 -0.01 -3.99 -8.04
CA ALA A 13 0.38 -2.59 -8.08
C ALA A 13 1.70 -2.29 -7.35
N LEU A 14 2.02 -3.09 -6.33
CA LEU A 14 3.21 -2.92 -5.49
C LEU A 14 4.41 -3.72 -5.96
N GLN A 15 4.30 -4.54 -7.02
CA GLN A 15 5.44 -5.28 -7.57
C GLN A 15 6.71 -4.41 -7.78
N PRO A 16 6.62 -3.17 -8.30
CA PRO A 16 7.80 -2.34 -8.50
C PRO A 16 8.44 -1.85 -7.19
N VAL A 17 7.68 -1.79 -6.09
CA VAL A 17 8.20 -1.45 -4.75
C VAL A 17 8.81 -2.66 -4.08
N HIS A 18 8.17 -3.81 -4.21
CA HIS A 18 8.59 -5.02 -3.54
C HIS A 18 8.42 -6.21 -4.48
N PRO A 19 9.53 -6.75 -5.03
CA PRO A 19 9.44 -7.93 -5.88
C PRO A 19 8.77 -9.05 -5.09
N ASN A 20 7.83 -9.76 -5.71
CA ASN A 20 7.10 -10.87 -5.11
C ASN A 20 6.21 -10.54 -3.90
N ALA A 21 5.74 -9.29 -3.75
CA ALA A 21 4.82 -8.93 -2.67
C ALA A 21 3.58 -9.84 -2.60
N ALA A 22 2.99 -10.19 -3.76
CA ALA A 22 1.85 -11.09 -3.87
C ALA A 22 2.14 -12.55 -3.45
N TYR A 23 3.41 -12.95 -3.44
CA TYR A 23 3.85 -14.30 -3.05
C TYR A 23 4.32 -14.39 -1.60
N CYS A 24 4.36 -13.26 -0.87
CA CYS A 24 4.73 -13.27 0.54
C CYS A 24 3.63 -13.93 1.38
N ALA A 25 3.96 -15.03 2.06
CA ALA A 25 3.01 -15.79 2.86
C ALA A 25 2.60 -15.05 4.16
N SER A 26 3.39 -14.07 4.59
CA SER A 26 3.13 -13.26 5.78
C SER A 26 3.68 -11.83 5.68
N LEU A 27 3.19 -10.96 6.57
CA LEU A 27 3.75 -9.61 6.77
C LEU A 27 5.22 -9.65 7.22
N ALA A 28 5.64 -10.71 7.91
CA ALA A 28 7.02 -10.89 8.32
C ALA A 28 7.91 -11.16 7.10
N ASP A 29 7.46 -11.98 6.16
CA ASP A 29 8.21 -12.25 4.92
C ASP A 29 8.37 -10.99 4.07
N LEU A 30 7.31 -10.17 4.00
CA LEU A 30 7.34 -8.87 3.33
C LEU A 30 8.29 -7.87 4.02
N ALA A 31 8.42 -7.94 5.35
CA ALA A 31 9.35 -7.09 6.09
C ALA A 31 10.82 -7.47 5.85
N THR A 32 11.12 -8.77 5.66
CA THR A 32 12.49 -9.24 5.38
C THR A 32 13.01 -8.84 4.00
N GLN A 33 12.10 -8.57 3.06
CA GLN A 33 12.40 -8.16 1.69
C GLN A 33 12.12 -6.66 1.47
N SER A 34 12.04 -5.89 2.58
CA SER A 34 11.75 -4.46 2.52
C SER A 34 12.76 -3.69 1.65
N PRO A 35 12.31 -2.69 0.88
CA PRO A 35 13.19 -1.87 0.05
C PRO A 35 14.28 -1.21 0.89
N SER A 36 15.52 -1.17 0.37
CA SER A 36 16.60 -0.40 0.98
C SER A 36 16.39 1.11 0.85
N ASP A 37 15.57 1.54 -0.11
CA ASP A 37 15.21 2.94 -0.31
C ASP A 37 14.10 3.40 0.65
N LYS A 38 14.36 4.51 1.35
CA LYS A 38 13.45 5.08 2.36
C LYS A 38 12.13 5.59 1.75
N GLY A 39 12.10 5.94 0.46
CA GLY A 39 10.90 6.34 -0.26
C GLY A 39 9.97 5.15 -0.45
N HIS A 40 10.47 4.09 -1.06
CA HIS A 40 9.75 2.83 -1.27
C HIS A 40 9.30 2.18 0.04
N ALA A 41 10.14 2.21 1.09
CA ALA A 41 9.72 1.75 2.42
C ALA A 41 8.55 2.57 2.99
N SER A 42 8.49 3.88 2.71
CA SER A 42 7.36 4.71 3.14
C SER A 42 6.08 4.33 2.39
N VAL A 43 6.14 4.07 1.08
CA VAL A 43 5.00 3.57 0.29
C VAL A 43 4.50 2.24 0.84
N LEU A 44 5.42 1.30 1.11
CA LEU A 44 5.09 -0.02 1.65
C LEU A 44 4.40 0.09 3.01
N ILE A 45 4.92 0.92 3.92
CA ILE A 45 4.31 1.15 5.23
C ILE A 45 2.90 1.73 5.10
N ALA A 46 2.67 2.68 4.18
CA ALA A 46 1.35 3.26 3.96
C ALA A 46 0.32 2.19 3.55
N VAL A 47 0.69 1.30 2.63
CA VAL A 47 -0.22 0.24 2.17
C VAL A 47 -0.46 -0.80 3.26
N LEU A 48 0.59 -1.27 3.92
CA LEU A 48 0.47 -2.21 5.03
C LEU A 48 -0.40 -1.67 6.17
N TRP A 49 -0.26 -0.39 6.48
CA TRP A 49 -1.07 0.28 7.48
C TRP A 49 -2.56 0.27 7.10
N ASN A 50 -2.88 0.53 5.84
CA ASN A 50 -4.27 0.51 5.36
C ASN A 50 -4.87 -0.90 5.32
N ILE A 51 -4.10 -1.92 4.93
CA ILE A 51 -4.50 -3.33 5.02
C ILE A 51 -4.77 -3.73 6.46
N TRP A 52 -3.89 -3.33 7.38
CA TRP A 52 -4.10 -3.56 8.81
C TRP A 52 -5.37 -2.87 9.31
N LYS A 53 -5.62 -1.59 8.96
CA LYS A 53 -6.86 -0.87 9.30
C LYS A 53 -8.10 -1.61 8.78
N ARG A 54 -8.12 -2.06 7.52
CA ARG A 54 -9.21 -2.84 6.91
C ARG A 54 -9.50 -4.13 7.68
N ARG A 55 -8.46 -4.90 8.01
CA ARG A 55 -8.60 -6.13 8.80
C ARG A 55 -9.17 -5.85 10.19
N ASN A 56 -8.72 -4.80 10.87
CA ASN A 56 -9.22 -4.44 12.20
C ASN A 56 -10.68 -3.95 12.15
N ALA A 57 -11.07 -3.22 11.11
CA ALA A 57 -12.48 -2.84 10.91
C ALA A 57 -13.38 -4.07 10.76
N LYS A 58 -12.93 -5.10 10.03
CA LYS A 58 -13.65 -6.38 9.93
C LYS A 58 -13.73 -7.10 11.27
N VAL A 59 -12.61 -7.24 12.00
CA VAL A 59 -12.58 -7.99 13.27
C VAL A 59 -13.37 -7.31 14.37
N PHE A 60 -13.21 -5.99 14.54
CA PHE A 60 -13.78 -5.27 15.69
C PHE A 60 -15.13 -4.63 15.41
N LYS A 61 -15.48 -4.38 14.15
CA LYS A 61 -16.72 -3.68 13.77
C LYS A 61 -17.57 -4.46 12.76
N ASN A 62 -17.11 -5.64 12.32
CA ASN A 62 -17.75 -6.43 11.25
C ASN A 62 -17.95 -5.64 9.95
N ILE A 63 -17.09 -4.65 9.68
CA ILE A 63 -17.14 -3.84 8.45
C ILE A 63 -16.31 -4.54 7.38
N VAL A 64 -16.96 -5.00 6.32
CA VAL A 64 -16.29 -5.46 5.10
C VAL A 64 -16.10 -4.27 4.19
N GLU A 65 -14.87 -3.82 4.12
CA GLU A 65 -14.49 -2.66 3.33
C GLU A 65 -14.07 -3.08 1.93
N ASP A 66 -14.42 -2.26 0.96
CA ASP A 66 -14.08 -2.44 -0.44
C ASP A 66 -12.56 -2.24 -0.69
N PRO A 67 -11.88 -3.13 -1.44
CA PRO A 67 -10.51 -2.91 -1.90
C PRO A 67 -10.26 -1.55 -2.59
N TYR A 68 -11.20 -1.00 -3.36
CA TYR A 68 -11.07 0.32 -4.00
C TYR A 68 -10.86 1.42 -2.97
N LEU A 69 -11.66 1.40 -1.89
CA LEU A 69 -11.59 2.37 -0.80
C LEU A 69 -10.29 2.22 0.02
N LEU A 70 -9.68 1.03 0.00
CA LEU A 70 -8.36 0.83 0.57
C LEU A 70 -7.28 1.49 -0.31
N ILE A 71 -7.30 1.28 -1.63
CA ILE A 71 -6.33 1.87 -2.56
C ILE A 71 -6.42 3.40 -2.54
N GLU A 72 -7.62 3.96 -2.54
CA GLU A 72 -7.85 5.41 -2.47
C GLU A 72 -7.24 6.02 -1.19
N ARG A 73 -7.40 5.34 -0.05
CA ARG A 73 -6.76 5.77 1.21
C ARG A 73 -5.24 5.63 1.18
N CYS A 74 -4.71 4.57 0.57
CA CYS A 74 -3.27 4.44 0.38
C CYS A 74 -2.72 5.62 -0.42
N SER A 75 -3.38 5.97 -1.53
CA SER A 75 -3.03 7.15 -2.33
C SER A 75 -3.07 8.44 -1.50
N SER A 76 -4.16 8.67 -0.77
CA SER A 76 -4.34 9.85 0.08
C SER A 76 -3.30 9.94 1.20
N ASP A 77 -3.00 8.84 1.88
CA ASP A 77 -2.01 8.76 2.95
C ASP A 77 -0.60 9.05 2.39
N ILE A 78 -0.24 8.48 1.24
CA ILE A 78 1.06 8.69 0.59
C ILE A 78 1.20 10.14 0.12
N TYR A 79 0.15 10.74 -0.46
CA TYR A 79 0.15 12.15 -0.85
C TYR A 79 0.30 13.08 0.36
N LEU A 80 -0.39 12.79 1.47
CA LEU A 80 -0.22 13.51 2.71
C LEU A 80 1.22 13.40 3.23
N TRP A 81 1.85 12.23 3.14
CA TRP A 81 3.22 12.03 3.60
C TRP A 81 4.25 12.71 2.68
N SER A 82 3.98 12.79 1.38
CA SER A 82 4.82 13.54 0.43
C SER A 82 4.85 15.03 0.79
N SER A 83 3.72 15.60 1.20
CA SER A 83 3.62 17.01 1.61
C SER A 83 4.50 17.35 2.83
N ARG A 84 4.78 16.36 3.69
CA ARG A 84 5.62 16.49 4.90
C ARG A 84 7.10 16.19 4.65
N CYS A 85 7.48 15.80 3.43
CA CYS A 85 8.86 15.51 3.07
C CYS A 85 9.61 16.78 2.65
N ASN A 86 10.75 17.04 3.29
CA ASN A 86 11.64 18.15 2.92
C ASN A 86 12.59 17.80 1.75
N SER A 87 12.73 16.52 1.43
CA SER A 87 13.57 16.04 0.33
C SER A 87 12.77 16.04 -0.99
N ILE A 88 13.23 16.81 -1.98
CA ILE A 88 12.60 16.89 -3.30
C ILE A 88 12.52 15.51 -3.97
N PRO A 89 13.59 14.71 -4.07
CA PRO A 89 13.51 13.37 -4.66
C PRO A 89 12.48 12.46 -3.98
N LYS A 90 12.44 12.48 -2.64
CA LYS A 90 11.47 11.68 -1.87
C LYS A 90 10.04 12.17 -2.10
N LYS A 91 9.83 13.48 -2.16
CA LYS A 91 8.51 14.08 -2.40
C LYS A 91 7.99 13.72 -3.79
N THR A 92 8.84 13.82 -4.82
CA THR A 92 8.48 13.41 -6.19
C THR A 92 8.10 11.94 -6.23
N LEU A 93 8.96 11.05 -5.71
CA LEU A 93 8.68 9.61 -5.66
C LEU A 93 7.34 9.31 -4.98
N LEU A 94 7.09 9.84 -3.79
CA LEU A 94 5.84 9.60 -3.08
C LEU A 94 4.63 10.15 -3.84
N THR A 95 4.76 11.30 -4.50
CA THR A 95 3.68 11.88 -5.29
C THR A 95 3.35 11.01 -6.50
N ASP A 96 4.37 10.52 -7.21
CA ASP A 96 4.18 9.62 -8.36
C ASP A 96 3.47 8.33 -7.94
N TRP A 97 3.85 7.75 -6.78
CA TRP A 97 3.18 6.59 -6.21
C TRP A 97 1.73 6.86 -5.81
N ALA A 98 1.45 8.02 -5.22
CA ALA A 98 0.08 8.39 -4.88
C ALA A 98 -0.80 8.51 -6.14
N ILE A 99 -0.29 9.14 -7.21
CA ILE A 99 -0.98 9.28 -8.48
C ILE A 99 -1.22 7.90 -9.12
N MET A 100 -0.20 7.04 -9.16
CA MET A 100 -0.31 5.70 -9.72
C MET A 100 -1.40 4.87 -9.01
N LEU A 101 -1.43 4.90 -7.66
CA LEU A 101 -2.47 4.23 -6.88
C LEU A 101 -3.87 4.82 -7.13
N ALA A 102 -4.00 6.14 -7.29
CA ALA A 102 -5.27 6.77 -7.65
C ALA A 102 -5.73 6.45 -9.07
N HIS A 103 -4.81 6.12 -9.99
CA HIS A 103 -5.21 5.64 -11.32
C HIS A 103 -5.70 4.19 -11.27
N LEU A 104 -5.10 3.36 -10.42
CA LEU A 104 -5.52 1.96 -10.26
C LEU A 104 -6.96 1.81 -9.75
N THR A 105 -7.45 2.74 -8.93
CA THR A 105 -8.85 2.76 -8.53
C THR A 105 -9.82 3.00 -9.68
N ASN A 106 -9.36 3.59 -10.80
CA ASN A 106 -10.18 3.89 -11.97
C ASN A 106 -10.11 2.79 -13.05
N THR A 107 -9.19 1.84 -12.94
CA THR A 107 -8.94 0.79 -13.94
C THR A 107 -9.33 -0.62 -13.50
N LEU A 108 -9.60 -0.79 -12.21
CA LEU A 108 -10.15 -2.02 -11.63
C LEU A 108 -11.68 -1.97 -11.67
#